data_AF-A0AB38PIP5-F1
#
_entry.id   AF-A0AB38PIP5-F1
#
_cell.length_a   1.000
_cell.length_b   1.000
_cell.length_c   1.000
_cell.angle_alpha   90.00
_cell.angle_beta   90.00
_cell.angle_gamma   90.00
#
_symmetry.space_group_name_H-M   'P 1'
#
loop_
_entity.id
_entity.type
_entity.pdbx_description
1 polymer ?
#
loop_
_entity_poly.entity_id
_entity_poly.type
_entity_poly.pdbx_seq_one_letter_code
_entity_poly.pdbx_strand_id
1 'polypeptide(L)'
;MNFVIVSIAFCLEHGIIVPAHARKSLDGTQVILHEEYIAPVLQKGDDVRSYRYDSSRLRDILGGPQWTSPQEEVLRTDREQ
;
A
#
# COMPACT_ATOMS: atom_id res chain seq x y z
N MET A 1 1.08 -14.31 1.67
CA MET A 1 1.61 -13.03 2.16
C MET A 1 0.49 -11.99 2.10
N ASN A 2 0.32 -11.21 3.17
CA ASN A 2 -0.66 -10.13 3.25
C ASN A 2 0.06 -8.78 3.30
N PHE A 3 -0.62 -7.78 2.75
CA PHE A 3 -0.20 -6.39 2.73
C PHE A 3 -1.24 -5.52 3.40
N VAL A 4 -0.78 -4.40 3.93
CA VAL A 4 -1.61 -3.35 4.51
C VAL A 4 -1.28 -2.04 3.81
N ILE A 5 -2.29 -1.19 3.68
CA ILE A 5 -2.11 0.18 3.19
C ILE A 5 -2.43 1.09 4.36
N VAL A 6 -1.44 1.87 4.79
CA VAL A 6 -1.55 2.79 5.93
C VAL A 6 -1.05 4.17 5.52
N SER A 7 -1.50 5.20 6.24
CA SER A 7 -0.98 6.55 6.02
C SER A 7 0.42 6.69 6.62
N ILE A 8 1.22 7.61 6.08
CA ILE A 8 2.50 7.98 6.69
C ILE A 8 2.31 8.54 8.10
N ALA A 9 1.21 9.26 8.35
CA ALA A 9 0.85 9.74 9.68
C ALA A 9 0.65 8.58 10.67
N PHE A 10 -0.09 7.54 10.27
CA PHE A 10 -0.28 6.34 11.08
C PHE A 10 1.06 5.69 11.42
N CYS A 11 1.98 5.61 10.45
CA CYS A 11 3.32 5.10 10.70
C CYS A 11 4.07 5.92 11.75
N LEU A 12 4.03 7.25 11.67
CA LEU A 12 4.68 8.13 12.64
C LEU A 12 4.09 7.99 14.05
N GLU A 13 2.76 7.94 14.16
CA GLU A 13 2.03 7.81 15.43
C GLU A 13 2.34 6.48 16.13
N HIS A 14 2.55 5.40 15.36
CA HIS A 14 2.82 4.05 15.89
C HIS A 14 4.31 3.70 15.93
N GLY A 15 5.21 4.65 15.62
CA GLY A 15 6.65 4.42 15.62
C GLY A 15 7.15 3.46 14.53
N ILE A 16 6.39 3.31 13.44
CA ILE A 16 6.74 2.48 12.28
C ILE A 16 7.70 3.25 11.39
N ILE A 17 8.89 2.71 11.17
CA ILE A 17 9.85 3.26 10.21
C ILE A 17 9.47 2.78 8.82
N VAL A 18 9.14 3.71 7.91
CA VAL A 18 8.83 3.35 6.53
C VAL A 18 10.12 2.97 5.78
N PRO A 19 10.27 1.73 5.26
CA PRO A 19 11.44 1.35 4.50
C PRO A 19 11.64 2.22 3.26
N ALA A 20 12.88 2.55 2.92
CA ALA A 20 13.19 3.41 1.77
C ALA A 20 12.70 2.83 0.43
N HIS A 21 12.63 1.50 0.32
CA HIS A 21 12.15 0.76 -0.86
C HIS A 21 10.66 0.42 -0.81
N ALA A 22 9.93 0.82 0.25
CA ALA A 22 8.50 0.60 0.30
C ALA A 22 7.80 1.44 -0.76
N ARG A 23 6.84 0.84 -1.47
CA ARG A 23 6.03 1.56 -2.45
C ARG A 23 5.12 2.55 -1.73
N LYS A 24 5.12 3.80 -2.19
CA LYS A 24 4.27 4.88 -1.67
C LYS A 24 3.24 5.26 -2.74
N SER A 25 2.14 5.86 -2.30
CA SER A 25 1.23 6.54 -3.20
C SER A 25 1.93 7.73 -3.89
N LEU A 26 1.39 8.17 -5.03
CA LEU A 26 1.97 9.25 -5.82
C LEU A 26 2.01 10.59 -5.06
N ASP A 27 1.02 10.82 -4.20
CA ASP A 27 0.95 11.97 -3.30
C ASP A 27 1.85 11.84 -2.05
N GLY A 28 2.49 10.67 -1.87
CA GLY A 28 3.37 10.38 -0.75
C GLY A 28 2.66 10.24 0.61
N THR A 29 1.33 10.22 0.66
CA THR A 29 0.56 10.20 1.92
C THR A 29 0.32 8.79 2.47
N GLN A 30 0.43 7.76 1.63
CA GLN A 30 0.21 6.36 1.96
C GLN A 30 1.38 5.48 1.57
N VAL A 31 1.50 4.34 2.26
CA VAL A 31 2.50 3.32 2.00
C VAL A 31 1.88 1.93 2.09
N ILE A 32 2.36 1.02 1.23
CA ILE A 32 2.07 -0.41 1.34
C ILE A 32 3.19 -1.11 2.10
N LEU A 33 2.81 -1.87 3.13
CA LEU A 33 3.73 -2.63 3.99
C LEU A 33 3.27 -4.07 4.10
N HIS A 34 4.17 -4.98 4.45
CA HIS A 34 3.80 -6.32 4.85
C HIS A 34 3.04 -6.26 6.19
N GLU A 35 1.96 -7.03 6.33
CA GLU A 35 1.18 -7.07 7.57
C GLU A 35 2.05 -7.45 8.78
N GLU A 36 2.91 -8.46 8.62
CA GLU A 36 3.84 -8.93 9.66
C GLU A 36 4.83 -7.85 10.15
N TYR A 37 5.12 -6.86 9.31
CA TYR A 37 6.03 -5.77 9.66
C TYR A 37 5.43 -4.81 10.69
N ILE A 38 4.11 -4.60 10.63
CA ILE A 38 3.40 -3.67 11.52
C ILE A 38 2.62 -4.38 12.62
N ALA A 39 2.35 -5.69 12.47
CA ALA A 39 1.60 -6.48 13.43
C ALA A 39 2.04 -6.30 14.91
N PRO A 40 3.34 -6.17 15.23
CA PRO A 40 3.78 -5.98 16.62
C PRO A 40 3.37 -4.64 17.26
N VAL A 41 3.06 -3.62 16.45
CA VAL A 41 2.70 -2.28 16.94
C VAL A 41 1.21 -1.97 16.81
N LEU A 42 0.44 -2.87 16.20
CA LEU A 42 -1.01 -2.73 16.08
C LEU A 42 -1.66 -2.83 17.47
N GLN A 43 -2.51 -1.87 17.79
CA GLN A 43 -3.28 -1.80 19.01
C GLN A 43 -4.72 -2.24 18.77
N LYS A 44 -5.39 -2.64 19.85
CA LYS A 44 -6.81 -2.99 19.81
C LYS A 44 -7.62 -1.72 19.50
N GLY A 45 -8.15 -1.64 18.29
CA GLY A 45 -8.94 -0.50 17.80
C GLY A 45 -8.42 0.10 16.50
N ASP A 46 -7.21 -0.26 16.08
CA ASP A 46 -6.66 0.20 14.81
C ASP A 46 -7.47 -0.37 13.63
N ASP A 47 -8.00 0.52 12.79
CA ASP A 47 -8.69 0.13 11.55
C ASP A 47 -7.67 -0.04 10.42
N VAL A 48 -6.96 -1.16 10.45
CA VAL A 48 -6.03 -1.56 9.40
C VAL A 48 -6.60 -2.71 8.59
N ARG A 49 -6.76 -2.49 7.29
CA ARG A 49 -7.24 -3.53 6.36
C ARG A 49 -6.08 -4.32 5.77
N SER A 50 -6.18 -5.63 5.90
CA SER A 50 -5.24 -6.57 5.30
C SER A 50 -5.74 -7.07 3.94
N TYR A 51 -4.82 -7.14 2.99
CA TYR A 51 -5.06 -7.53 1.62
C TYR A 51 -4.12 -8.67 1.23
N ARG A 52 -4.67 -9.76 0.70
CA ARG A 52 -3.86 -10.84 0.16
C ARG A 52 -3.11 -10.37 -1.09
N TYR A 53 -1.84 -10.77 -1.25
CA TYR A 53 -0.98 -10.31 -2.36
C TYR A 53 -1.56 -10.53 -3.76
N ASP A 54 -2.32 -11.62 -3.94
CA ASP A 54 -2.93 -12.04 -5.21
C ASP A 54 -4.38 -11.56 -5.35
N SER A 55 -4.91 -10.80 -4.38
CA SER A 55 -6.30 -10.33 -4.43
C SER A 55 -6.51 -9.29 -5.53
N SER A 56 -7.63 -9.43 -6.26
CA SER A 56 -8.08 -8.43 -7.23
C SER A 56 -8.21 -7.06 -6.57
N ARG A 57 -8.78 -7.02 -5.36
CA ARG A 57 -8.95 -5.79 -4.58
C ARG A 57 -7.64 -5.02 -4.38
N LEU A 58 -6.53 -5.69 -4.06
CA LEU A 58 -5.24 -5.03 -3.91
C LEU A 58 -4.73 -4.50 -5.26
N ARG A 59 -4.87 -5.31 -6.31
CA ARG A 59 -4.49 -4.90 -7.67
C ARG A 59 -5.27 -3.68 -8.13
N ASP A 60 -6.58 -3.63 -7.88
CA ASP A 60 -7.45 -2.52 -8.25
C ASP A 60 -7.03 -1.24 -7.54
N ILE A 61 -6.74 -1.31 -6.23
CA ILE A 61 -6.25 -0.15 -5.46
C ILE A 61 -4.91 0.34 -6.03
N LEU A 62 -3.97 -0.58 -6.23
CA LEU A 62 -2.62 -0.25 -6.68
C LEU A 62 -2.56 0.12 -8.17
N GLY A 63 -3.58 -0.20 -8.95
CA GLY A 63 -3.77 0.23 -10.33
C GLY A 63 -4.49 1.57 -10.45
N GLY A 64 -5.13 2.04 -9.37
CA GLY A 64 -5.83 3.31 -9.36
C GLY A 64 -4.90 4.53 -9.44
N PRO A 65 -5.49 5.71 -9.70
CA PRO A 65 -4.77 6.96 -9.98
C PRO A 65 -3.92 7.46 -8.80
N GLN A 66 -4.17 6.99 -7.58
CA GLN A 66 -3.38 7.35 -6.40
C GLN A 66 -2.04 6.58 -6.33
N TRP A 67 -1.91 5.48 -7.08
CA TRP A 67 -0.78 4.54 -6.97
C TRP A 67 -0.05 4.28 -8.28
N THR A 68 -0.68 4.57 -9.42
CA THR A 68 -0.10 4.37 -10.76
C THR A 68 -0.21 5.67 -11.53
N SER A 69 0.90 6.12 -12.12
CA SER A 69 0.90 7.35 -12.93
C SER A 69 0.19 7.11 -14.26
N PRO A 70 -0.41 8.12 -14.90
CA PRO A 70 -1.08 7.95 -16.19
C PRO A 70 -0.18 7.32 -17.27
N GLN A 71 1.11 7.61 -17.26
CA GLN A 71 2.07 7.00 -18.19
C GLN A 71 2.25 5.50 -17.94
N GLU A 72 2.24 5.06 -16.67
CA GLU A 72 2.36 3.65 -16.30
C GLU A 72 1.06 2.87 -16.56
N GLU A 73 -0.09 3.55 -16.47
CA GLU A 73 -1.39 2.97 -16.77
C GLU A 73 -1.50 2.64 -18.28
N VAL A 74 -1.10 3.57 -19.15
CA VAL A 74 -1.06 3.36 -20.61
C VAL A 74 -0.15 2.17 -20.98
N LEU A 75 1.03 2.08 -20.36
CA LEU A 75 1.97 0.96 -20.54
C LEU A 75 1.39 -0.40 -20.10
N ARG A 76 0.51 -0.42 -19.09
CA ARG A 76 -0.17 -1.66 -18.68
C ARG A 76 -1.23 -2.07 -19.69
N THR A 77 -2.04 -1.12 -20.16
CA THR A 77 -3.11 -1.41 -21.13
C THR A 77 -2.57 -1.85 -22.49
N ASP A 78 -1.39 -1.35 -22.91
CA ASP A 78 -0.75 -1.77 -24.17
C ASP A 78 -0.18 -3.19 -24.13
N ARG A 79 0.08 -3.73 -22.93
CA ARG A 79 0.59 -5.11 -22.74
C ARG A 79 -0.50 -6.17 -22.67
N GLU A 80 -1.75 -5.75 -22.49
CA GLU A 80 -2.90 -6.64 -22.38
C GLU A 80 -3.69 -6.75 -23.71
N GLN A 81 -3.16 -6.18 -24.81
CA GLN A 81 -3.69 -6.30 -26.18
C GLN A 81 -2.79 -7.14 -27.10
#